data_AF-A0A2V6Y3Z6-F1
#
_entry.id   AF-A0A2V6Y3Z6-F1
#
_cell.length_a   1.000
_cell.length_b   1.000
_cell.length_c   1.000
_cell.angle_alpha   90.00
_cell.angle_beta   90.00
_cell.angle_gamma   90.00
#
_symmetry.space_group_name_H-M   'P 1'
#
loop_
_entity.id
_entity.type
_entity.pdbx_description
1 polymer ?
#
loop_
_entity_poly.entity_id
_entity_poly.type
_entity_poly.pdbx_seq_one_letter_code
_entity_poly.pdbx_strand_id
1 'polypeptide(L)'
;MGMLALTTLSRFRLPHYGLPAYFALALLAARGLESHGGRRLIAAHALFFAAAALACALLWAGDGRYFLESVLGATDVATRKSAAAGGAAPLPSFAEFQPLLGTAALVFAAGALATGGCALVGRRWALAARTRRATFIVLASMLALLPSVAAALGLVSTHRAVRALGLELARRARADDLIVHEGPLENSGALEWYSGRRAVIVDGRRSVLAFGALRPEARDAFWEEARLRDAWQGSRRVWVVSVRSPERSMVAGLPGARLVAASGGRWLWVNEPP
;
A
#
# COMPACT_ATOMS: atom_id res chain seq x y z
N MET A 1 14.76 17.29 -1.90
CA MET A 1 16.05 16.89 -2.52
C MET A 1 16.95 16.08 -1.58
N GLY A 2 17.26 16.55 -0.37
CA GLY A 2 18.11 15.80 0.58
C GLY A 2 17.60 14.40 0.96
N MET A 3 16.28 14.24 1.19
CA MET A 3 15.70 12.93 1.51
C MET A 3 15.71 11.96 0.31
N LEU A 4 15.33 12.42 -0.89
CA LEU A 4 15.36 11.59 -2.09
C LEU A 4 16.78 11.10 -2.38
N ALA A 5 17.78 11.99 -2.24
CA ALA A 5 19.19 11.63 -2.31
C ALA A 5 19.63 10.68 -1.18
N LEU A 6 19.19 10.89 0.06
CA LEU A 6 19.51 10.00 1.17
C LEU A 6 18.87 8.62 0.97
N THR A 7 17.66 8.53 0.44
CA THR A 7 16.97 7.26 0.15
C THR A 7 17.58 6.52 -1.04
N THR A 8 18.10 7.25 -2.05
CA THR A 8 18.82 6.62 -3.18
C THR A 8 20.22 6.18 -2.80
N LEU A 9 20.87 6.87 -1.85
CA LEU A 9 22.19 6.50 -1.30
C LEU A 9 22.09 5.49 -0.14
N SER A 10 20.93 5.36 0.47
CA SER A 10 20.65 4.45 1.57
C SER A 10 20.55 3.01 1.08
N ARG A 11 21.29 2.11 1.73
CA ARG A 11 21.14 0.65 1.52
C ARG A 11 19.82 0.09 2.07
N PHE A 12 19.02 0.89 2.79
CA PHE A 12 17.72 0.44 3.29
C PHE A 12 16.76 0.25 2.11
N ARG A 13 16.46 -1.02 1.83
CA ARG A 13 15.65 -1.44 0.67
C ARG A 13 14.15 -1.14 0.81
N LEU A 14 13.70 -0.67 1.97
CA LEU A 14 12.30 -0.34 2.24
C LEU A 14 12.18 1.09 2.83
N PRO A 15 11.36 1.98 2.25
CA PRO A 15 11.28 3.39 2.64
C PRO A 15 10.92 3.64 4.12
N HIS A 16 10.15 2.74 4.74
CA HIS A 16 9.73 2.90 6.13
C HIS A 16 10.87 2.72 7.14
N TYR A 17 12.00 2.10 6.76
CA TYR A 17 13.18 2.05 7.62
C TYR A 17 13.90 3.41 7.76
N GLY A 18 13.61 4.35 6.85
CA GLY A 18 14.09 5.73 6.95
C GLY A 18 13.27 6.61 7.88
N LEU A 19 12.15 6.12 8.46
CA LEU A 19 11.22 6.94 9.25
C LEU A 19 11.90 7.70 10.41
N PRO A 20 12.81 7.09 11.19
CA PRO A 20 13.50 7.82 12.28
C PRO A 20 14.34 9.00 11.79
N ALA A 21 14.87 8.95 10.55
CA ALA A 21 15.70 10.02 10.00
C ALA A 21 14.91 11.30 9.66
N TYR A 22 13.58 11.23 9.52
CA TYR A 22 12.76 12.40 9.19
C TYR A 22 12.83 13.49 10.27
N PHE A 23 12.89 13.11 11.55
CA PHE A 23 12.96 14.08 12.64
C PHE A 23 14.27 14.87 12.59
N ALA A 24 15.40 14.18 12.42
CA ALA A 24 16.71 14.81 12.30
C ALA A 24 16.78 15.74 11.08
N LEU A 25 16.20 15.33 9.94
CA LEU A 25 16.15 16.16 8.74
C LEU A 25 15.25 17.39 8.90
N ALA A 26 14.13 17.26 9.61
CA ALA A 26 13.26 18.39 9.91
C ALA A 26 13.97 19.42 10.80
N LEU A 27 14.70 18.96 11.82
CA LEU A 27 15.51 19.84 12.68
C LEU A 27 16.66 20.51 11.91
N LEU A 28 17.36 19.78 11.02
CA LEU A 28 18.39 20.35 10.16
C LEU A 28 17.82 21.39 9.19
N ALA A 29 16.64 21.15 8.62
CA ALA A 29 15.94 22.10 7.77
C ALA A 29 15.55 23.37 8.55
N ALA A 30 15.02 23.21 9.78
CA ALA A 30 14.69 24.33 10.67
C ALA A 30 15.95 25.15 11.02
N ARG A 31 17.04 24.47 11.40
CA ARG A 31 18.31 25.12 11.71
C ARG A 31 18.93 25.83 10.50
N GLY A 32 18.85 25.23 9.32
CA GLY A 32 19.28 25.85 8.06
C GLY A 32 18.48 27.11 7.70
N LEU A 33 17.18 27.11 8.03
CA LEU A 33 16.28 28.24 7.83
C LEU A 33 16.67 29.43 8.75
N GLU A 34 17.02 29.15 10.01
CA GLU A 34 17.50 30.15 10.98
C GLU A 34 18.88 30.72 10.62
N SER A 35 19.83 29.85 10.29
CA SER A 35 21.25 30.21 10.17
C SER A 35 21.64 30.85 8.83
N HIS A 36 20.93 30.54 7.73
CA HIS A 36 21.31 30.99 6.38
C HIS A 36 20.28 31.92 5.73
N GLY A 37 19.41 32.54 6.54
CA GLY A 37 18.43 33.52 6.07
C GLY A 37 17.35 32.97 5.13
N GLY A 38 17.20 31.65 5.05
CA GLY A 38 16.07 30.94 4.43
C GLY A 38 15.82 31.14 2.93
N ARG A 39 16.37 32.14 2.24
CA ARG A 39 15.98 32.49 0.85
C ARG A 39 16.19 31.34 -0.14
N ARG A 40 17.34 30.66 -0.06
CA ARG A 40 17.65 29.49 -0.90
C ARG A 40 16.71 28.33 -0.58
N LEU A 41 16.37 28.16 0.71
CA LEU A 41 15.48 27.10 1.17
C LEU A 41 14.02 27.36 0.75
N ILE A 42 13.56 28.60 0.81
CA ILE A 42 12.24 29.02 0.29
C ILE A 42 12.16 28.79 -1.21
N ALA A 43 13.18 29.21 -1.97
CA ALA A 43 13.24 28.98 -3.41
C ALA A 43 13.26 27.48 -3.76
N ALA A 44 14.00 26.67 -2.98
CA ALA A 44 14.04 25.22 -3.14
C ALA A 44 12.66 24.57 -2.89
N HIS A 45 11.91 25.02 -1.87
CA HIS A 45 10.55 24.52 -1.63
C HIS A 45 9.57 24.96 -2.72
N ALA A 46 9.66 26.22 -3.19
CA ALA A 46 8.84 26.71 -4.29
C ALA A 46 9.09 25.89 -5.57
N LEU A 47 10.36 25.62 -5.91
CA LEU A 47 10.72 24.79 -7.05
C LEU A 47 10.26 23.35 -6.88
N PHE A 48 10.40 22.78 -5.68
CA PHE A 48 9.93 21.43 -5.39
C PHE A 48 8.41 21.32 -5.55
N PHE A 49 7.64 22.25 -4.99
CA PHE A 49 6.19 22.29 -5.16
C PHE A 49 5.79 22.49 -6.62
N ALA A 50 6.49 23.34 -7.38
CA ALA A 50 6.23 23.51 -8.81
C ALA A 50 6.48 22.21 -9.59
N ALA A 51 7.59 21.51 -9.31
CA ALA A 51 7.91 20.24 -9.94
C ALA A 51 6.90 19.13 -9.55
N ALA A 52 6.49 19.07 -8.28
CA ALA A 52 5.49 18.13 -7.80
C ALA A 52 4.11 18.41 -8.41
N ALA A 53 3.72 19.68 -8.51
CA ALA A 53 2.48 20.11 -9.17
C ALA A 53 2.47 19.69 -10.64
N LEU A 54 3.56 19.95 -11.36
CA LEU A 54 3.70 19.57 -12.76
C LEU A 54 3.64 18.04 -12.92
N ALA A 55 4.37 17.29 -12.09
CA ALA A 55 4.32 15.82 -12.12
C ALA A 55 2.91 15.30 -11.87
N CYS A 56 2.22 15.78 -10.83
CA CYS A 56 0.84 15.39 -10.54
C CYS A 56 -0.12 15.80 -11.66
N ALA A 57 0.04 16.98 -12.26
CA ALA A 57 -0.79 17.44 -13.38
C ALA A 57 -0.59 16.59 -14.64
N LEU A 58 0.66 16.25 -14.98
CA LEU A 58 0.97 15.35 -16.09
C LEU A 58 0.40 13.95 -15.87
N LEU A 59 0.50 13.42 -14.65
CA LEU A 59 -0.11 12.14 -14.29
C LEU A 59 -1.64 12.21 -14.34
N TRP A 60 -2.22 13.31 -13.86
CA TRP A 60 -3.68 13.52 -13.85
C TRP A 60 -4.29 13.61 -15.25
N ALA A 61 -3.59 14.27 -16.19
CA ALA A 61 -4.00 14.42 -17.58
C ALA A 61 -3.70 13.17 -18.45
N GLY A 62 -2.90 12.23 -17.95
CA GLY A 62 -2.52 11.02 -18.67
C GLY A 62 -3.60 9.93 -18.68
N ASP A 63 -3.31 8.84 -19.38
CA ASP A 63 -4.12 7.62 -19.44
C ASP A 63 -3.91 6.67 -18.24
N GLY A 64 -3.04 7.06 -17.30
CA GLY A 64 -2.73 6.31 -16.09
C GLY A 64 -1.73 5.18 -16.24
N ARG A 65 -1.33 4.80 -17.45
CA ARG A 65 -0.43 3.65 -17.68
C ARG A 65 0.92 3.87 -17.03
N TYR A 66 1.52 5.03 -17.26
CA TYR A 66 2.80 5.39 -16.65
C TYR A 66 2.72 5.42 -15.11
N PHE A 67 1.61 5.90 -14.55
CA PHE A 67 1.40 5.92 -13.10
C PHE A 67 1.34 4.49 -12.53
N LEU A 68 0.51 3.62 -13.11
CA LEU A 68 0.32 2.26 -12.62
C LEU A 68 1.56 1.39 -12.84
N GLU A 69 2.17 1.44 -14.03
CA GLU A 69 3.28 0.56 -14.40
C GLU A 69 4.63 1.06 -13.84
N SER A 70 4.93 2.36 -14.00
CA SER A 70 6.25 2.90 -13.67
C SER A 70 6.33 3.46 -12.26
N VAL A 71 5.27 4.09 -11.73
CA VAL A 71 5.30 4.63 -10.36
C VAL A 71 4.93 3.53 -9.36
N LEU A 72 3.71 2.98 -9.45
CA LEU A 72 3.26 1.94 -8.53
C LEU A 72 4.00 0.63 -8.77
N GLY A 73 4.20 0.21 -10.01
CA GLY A 73 4.93 -1.01 -10.33
C GLY A 73 6.39 -1.01 -9.88
N ALA A 74 7.07 0.15 -9.85
CA ALA A 74 8.45 0.23 -9.35
C ALA A 74 8.54 0.33 -7.82
N THR A 75 7.62 1.09 -7.21
CA THR A 75 7.72 1.44 -5.78
C THR A 75 7.01 0.43 -4.87
N ASP A 76 6.01 -0.27 -5.38
CA ASP A 76 5.20 -1.18 -4.57
C ASP A 76 5.69 -2.64 -4.65
N VAL A 77 6.07 -3.18 -3.49
CA VAL A 77 6.60 -4.55 -3.38
C VAL A 77 5.52 -5.60 -3.64
N ALA A 78 4.28 -5.37 -3.19
CA ALA A 78 3.20 -6.34 -3.34
C ALA A 78 2.82 -6.51 -4.82
N THR A 79 2.68 -5.41 -5.55
CA THR A 79 2.46 -5.38 -7.00
C THR A 79 3.56 -6.12 -7.74
N ARG A 80 4.83 -5.90 -7.41
CA ARG A 80 5.96 -6.62 -8.02
C ARG A 80 5.94 -8.12 -7.74
N LYS A 81 5.63 -8.51 -6.49
CA LYS A 81 5.51 -9.93 -6.12
C LYS A 81 4.35 -10.60 -6.86
N SER A 82 3.20 -9.94 -6.96
CA SER A 82 2.05 -10.45 -7.72
C SER A 82 2.41 -10.62 -9.20
N ALA A 83 3.02 -9.60 -9.82
CA ALA A 83 3.44 -9.66 -11.22
C ALA A 83 4.45 -10.79 -11.48
N ALA A 84 5.46 -10.96 -10.61
CA ALA A 84 6.42 -12.05 -10.70
C ALA A 84 5.78 -13.44 -10.54
N ALA A 85 4.66 -13.53 -9.83
CA ALA A 85 3.85 -14.74 -9.69
C ALA A 85 2.79 -14.90 -10.81
N GLY A 86 2.79 -14.02 -11.83
CA GLY A 86 1.80 -13.97 -12.90
C GLY A 86 0.40 -13.52 -12.44
N GLY A 87 0.26 -13.06 -11.20
CA GLY A 87 -0.97 -12.57 -10.60
C GLY A 87 -1.33 -11.16 -11.06
N ALA A 88 -2.63 -10.85 -11.04
CA ALA A 88 -3.08 -9.46 -11.21
C ALA A 88 -2.59 -8.61 -10.03
N ALA A 89 -2.22 -7.36 -10.29
CA ALA A 89 -1.86 -6.43 -9.24
C ALA A 89 -3.11 -6.08 -8.42
N PRO A 90 -3.10 -6.21 -7.08
CA PRO A 90 -4.21 -5.79 -6.22
C PRO A 90 -4.14 -4.28 -6.04
N LEU A 91 -4.35 -3.56 -7.13
CA LEU A 91 -4.33 -2.10 -7.21
C LEU A 91 -5.69 -1.58 -7.69
N PRO A 92 -6.14 -0.43 -7.17
CA PRO A 92 -7.27 0.29 -7.73
C PRO A 92 -7.04 0.66 -9.19
N SER A 93 -8.13 0.92 -9.90
CA SER A 93 -8.06 1.49 -11.25
C SER A 93 -7.45 2.89 -11.23
N PHE A 94 -6.88 3.33 -12.35
CA PHE A 94 -6.36 4.69 -12.45
C PHE A 94 -7.45 5.75 -12.23
N ALA A 95 -8.67 5.49 -12.69
CA ALA A 95 -9.81 6.40 -12.54
C ALA A 95 -10.08 6.75 -11.05
N GLU A 96 -9.83 5.82 -10.14
CA GLU A 96 -9.98 6.05 -8.69
C GLU A 96 -8.86 6.91 -8.10
N PHE A 97 -7.65 6.85 -8.66
CA PHE A 97 -6.51 7.69 -8.27
C PHE A 97 -6.54 9.09 -8.91
N GLN A 98 -7.13 9.19 -10.10
CA GLN A 98 -7.14 10.41 -10.92
C GLN A 98 -7.61 11.66 -10.15
N PRO A 99 -8.73 11.66 -9.40
CA PRO A 99 -9.14 12.86 -8.64
C PRO A 99 -8.12 13.24 -7.56
N LEU A 100 -7.48 12.27 -6.92
CA LEU A 100 -6.47 12.53 -5.88
C LEU A 100 -5.20 13.16 -6.48
N LEU A 101 -4.80 12.75 -7.67
CA LEU A 101 -3.71 13.37 -8.42
C LEU A 101 -4.04 14.81 -8.82
N GLY A 102 -5.28 15.07 -9.26
CA GLY A 102 -5.76 16.42 -9.54
C GLY A 102 -5.75 17.33 -8.31
N THR A 103 -6.28 16.86 -7.18
CA THR A 103 -6.23 17.61 -5.91
C THR A 103 -4.80 17.88 -5.47
N ALA A 104 -3.91 16.88 -5.53
CA ALA A 104 -2.50 17.06 -5.21
C ALA A 104 -1.83 18.09 -6.12
N ALA A 105 -2.11 18.06 -7.43
CA ALA A 105 -1.59 19.04 -8.39
C ALA A 105 -1.98 20.47 -8.02
N LEU A 106 -3.26 20.69 -7.67
CA LEU A 106 -3.76 22.00 -7.26
C LEU A 106 -3.16 22.49 -5.94
N VAL A 107 -3.06 21.62 -4.93
CA VAL A 107 -2.46 21.96 -3.63
C VAL A 107 -0.98 22.33 -3.80
N PHE A 108 -0.23 21.55 -4.58
CA PHE A 108 1.17 21.86 -4.87
C PHE A 108 1.33 23.13 -5.72
N ALA A 109 0.47 23.36 -6.71
CA ALA A 109 0.50 24.59 -7.50
C ALA A 109 0.25 25.82 -6.63
N ALA A 110 -0.77 25.79 -5.77
CA ALA A 110 -1.06 26.86 -4.82
C ALA A 110 0.12 27.09 -3.85
N GLY A 111 0.70 26.01 -3.32
CA GLY A 111 1.90 26.07 -2.47
C GLY A 111 3.10 26.67 -3.18
N ALA A 112 3.33 26.31 -4.45
CA ALA A 112 4.41 26.84 -5.28
C ALA A 112 4.25 28.34 -5.53
N LEU A 113 3.04 28.78 -5.92
CA LEU A 113 2.73 30.19 -6.16
C LEU A 113 2.87 31.03 -4.88
N ALA A 114 2.33 30.56 -3.76
CA ALA A 114 2.40 31.27 -2.48
C ALA A 114 3.85 31.36 -1.95
N THR A 115 4.61 30.27 -2.03
CA THR A 115 6.02 30.24 -1.60
C THR A 115 6.91 31.06 -2.54
N GLY A 116 6.67 30.96 -3.85
CA GLY A 116 7.34 31.77 -4.88
C GLY A 116 7.06 33.27 -4.73
N GLY A 117 5.82 33.64 -4.43
CA GLY A 117 5.44 35.02 -4.10
C GLY A 117 6.21 35.56 -2.89
N CYS A 118 6.41 34.74 -1.85
CA CYS A 118 7.25 35.11 -0.71
C CYS A 118 8.73 35.31 -1.10
N ALA A 119 9.24 34.56 -2.08
CA ALA A 119 10.61 34.69 -2.57
C ALA A 119 10.83 35.93 -3.48
N LEU A 120 9.81 36.29 -4.27
CA LEU A 120 9.89 37.37 -5.26
C LEU A 120 9.41 38.71 -4.71
N VAL A 121 8.16 38.77 -4.23
CA VAL A 121 7.50 40.00 -3.73
C VAL A 121 7.86 40.27 -2.27
N GLY A 122 8.03 39.20 -1.48
CA GLY A 122 8.44 39.29 -0.09
C GLY A 122 9.84 39.89 0.11
N ARG A 123 10.60 40.20 -0.95
CA ARG A 123 11.90 40.91 -0.89
C ARG A 123 11.84 42.22 -0.10
N ARG A 124 10.67 42.88 -0.07
CA ARG A 124 10.43 44.12 0.69
C ARG A 124 10.16 43.89 2.18
N TRP A 125 9.91 42.66 2.61
CA TRP A 125 9.65 42.33 4.01
C TRP A 125 10.94 42.07 4.79
N ALA A 126 10.90 42.26 6.11
CA ALA A 126 11.95 41.79 7.00
C ALA A 126 12.19 40.28 6.79
N LEU A 127 13.46 39.87 6.81
CA LEU A 127 13.88 38.49 6.55
C LEU A 127 13.17 37.47 7.45
N ALA A 128 12.99 37.80 8.72
CA ALA A 128 12.29 36.99 9.70
C ALA A 128 10.79 36.81 9.35
N ALA A 129 10.11 37.88 8.93
CA ALA A 129 8.70 37.84 8.56
C ALA A 129 8.46 37.03 7.28
N ARG A 130 9.34 37.16 6.29
CA ARG A 130 9.32 36.37 5.05
C ARG A 130 9.48 34.88 5.34
N THR A 131 10.45 34.55 6.18
CA THR A 131 10.80 33.17 6.53
C THR A 131 9.66 32.50 7.29
N ARG A 132 9.09 33.19 8.29
CA ARG A 132 7.92 32.70 9.02
C ARG A 132 6.74 32.40 8.10
N ARG A 133 6.38 33.33 7.21
CA ARG A 133 5.27 33.15 6.26
C ARG A 133 5.50 31.97 5.31
N ALA A 134 6.70 31.85 4.75
CA ALA A 134 7.04 30.74 3.87
C ALA A 134 6.95 29.39 4.61
N THR A 135 7.41 29.30 5.85
CA THR A 135 7.25 28.09 6.68
C THR A 135 5.80 27.74 6.91
N PHE A 136 4.96 28.72 7.24
CA PHE A 136 3.51 28.50 7.41
C PHE A 136 2.85 28.02 6.12
N ILE A 137 3.22 28.59 4.97
CA ILE A 137 2.71 28.15 3.66
C ILE A 137 3.11 26.71 3.39
N VAL A 138 4.39 26.36 3.57
CA VAL A 138 4.88 24.99 3.37
C VAL A 138 4.13 24.01 4.28
N LEU A 139 3.98 24.35 5.57
CA LEU A 139 3.23 23.54 6.53
C LEU A 139 1.76 23.40 6.12
N ALA A 140 1.12 24.49 5.74
CA ALA A 140 -0.28 24.48 5.30
C ALA A 140 -0.48 23.62 4.03
N SER A 141 0.43 23.72 3.05
CA SER A 141 0.41 22.87 1.85
C SER A 141 0.58 21.38 2.19
N MET A 142 1.47 21.05 3.13
CA MET A 142 1.63 19.67 3.60
C MET A 142 0.37 19.15 4.30
N LEU A 143 -0.22 19.96 5.19
CA LEU A 143 -1.47 19.62 5.89
C LEU A 143 -2.64 19.47 4.91
N ALA A 144 -2.75 20.35 3.92
CA ALA A 144 -3.79 20.30 2.89
C ALA A 144 -3.70 19.05 2.00
N LEU A 145 -2.51 18.43 1.90
CA LEU A 145 -2.33 17.19 1.15
C LEU A 145 -2.73 15.94 1.95
N LEU A 146 -2.77 16.00 3.30
CA LEU A 146 -3.05 14.85 4.15
C LEU A 146 -4.35 14.12 3.82
N PRO A 147 -5.49 14.79 3.54
CA PRO A 147 -6.71 14.09 3.14
C PRO A 147 -6.55 13.28 1.86
N SER A 148 -5.84 13.80 0.86
CA SER A 148 -5.58 13.07 -0.41
C SER A 148 -4.69 11.85 -0.17
N VAL A 149 -3.67 11.98 0.69
CA VAL A 149 -2.81 10.85 1.09
C VAL A 149 -3.60 9.80 1.86
N ALA A 150 -4.45 10.21 2.81
CA ALA A 150 -5.30 9.31 3.57
C ALA A 150 -6.31 8.59 2.67
N ALA A 151 -6.91 9.29 1.70
CA ALA A 151 -7.81 8.71 0.71
C ALA A 151 -7.08 7.70 -0.20
N ALA A 152 -5.89 8.04 -0.70
CA ALA A 152 -5.09 7.13 -1.51
C ALA A 152 -4.69 5.87 -0.72
N LEU A 153 -4.29 6.02 0.54
CA LEU A 153 -4.01 4.90 1.43
C LEU A 153 -5.25 4.04 1.67
N GLY A 154 -6.41 4.69 1.86
CA GLY A 154 -7.71 4.02 1.97
C GLY A 154 -8.04 3.18 0.73
N LEU A 155 -7.91 3.75 -0.47
CA LEU A 155 -8.15 3.04 -1.74
C LEU A 155 -7.23 1.84 -1.92
N VAL A 156 -5.93 2.01 -1.65
CA VAL A 156 -4.98 0.89 -1.71
C VAL A 156 -5.33 -0.15 -0.65
N SER A 157 -5.70 0.27 0.55
CA SER A 157 -6.07 -0.62 1.65
C SER A 157 -7.35 -1.38 1.34
N THR A 158 -8.37 -0.82 0.70
CA THR A 158 -9.59 -1.56 0.35
C THR A 158 -9.31 -2.65 -0.68
N HIS A 159 -8.42 -2.37 -1.64
CA HIS A 159 -8.00 -3.33 -2.67
C HIS A 159 -7.00 -4.38 -2.15
N ARG A 160 -6.41 -4.17 -0.96
CA ARG A 160 -5.42 -5.07 -0.37
C ARG A 160 -5.79 -5.64 0.98
N ALA A 161 -6.84 -5.21 1.62
CA ALA A 161 -7.25 -5.78 2.88
C ALA A 161 -7.98 -7.12 2.64
N VAL A 162 -7.65 -8.12 3.45
CA VAL A 162 -8.45 -9.35 3.55
C VAL A 162 -9.70 -9.16 4.43
N ARG A 163 -9.91 -7.94 4.94
CA ARG A 163 -10.96 -7.58 5.91
C ARG A 163 -12.35 -8.08 5.51
N ALA A 164 -12.76 -7.85 4.27
CA ALA A 164 -14.09 -8.24 3.81
C ALA A 164 -14.28 -9.77 3.87
N LEU A 165 -13.29 -10.54 3.40
CA LEU A 165 -13.35 -12.01 3.44
C LEU A 165 -13.21 -12.56 4.86
N GLY A 166 -12.37 -11.94 5.70
CA GLY A 166 -12.23 -12.32 7.10
C GLY A 166 -13.54 -12.12 7.88
N LEU A 167 -14.21 -10.98 7.69
CA LEU A 167 -15.52 -10.73 8.29
C LEU A 167 -16.63 -11.64 7.73
N GLU A 168 -16.53 -12.01 6.45
CA GLU A 168 -17.44 -13.00 5.83
C GLU A 168 -17.29 -14.37 6.49
N LEU A 169 -16.05 -14.81 6.69
CA LEU A 169 -15.72 -16.04 7.41
C LEU A 169 -16.21 -16.00 8.85
N ALA A 170 -15.95 -14.91 9.58
CA ALA A 170 -16.41 -14.77 10.96
C ALA A 170 -17.94 -14.90 11.08
N ARG A 171 -18.68 -14.47 10.06
CA ARG A 171 -20.14 -14.52 10.05
C ARG A 171 -20.71 -15.88 9.67
N ARG A 172 -20.04 -16.62 8.78
CA ARG A 172 -20.59 -17.85 8.18
C ARG A 172 -19.97 -19.14 8.72
N ALA A 173 -18.69 -19.10 9.10
CA ALA A 173 -17.98 -20.31 9.49
C ALA A 173 -18.38 -20.77 10.90
N ARG A 174 -18.73 -22.05 11.03
CA ARG A 174 -19.04 -22.69 12.32
C ARG A 174 -17.75 -23.07 13.05
N ALA A 175 -17.83 -23.30 14.36
CA ALA A 175 -16.67 -23.67 15.19
C ALA A 175 -15.93 -24.90 14.65
N ASP A 176 -16.68 -25.86 14.10
CA ASP A 176 -16.13 -27.09 13.56
C ASP A 176 -15.65 -26.95 12.11
N ASP A 177 -15.83 -25.82 11.44
CA ASP A 177 -15.36 -25.65 10.07
C ASP A 177 -13.83 -25.56 10.01
N LEU A 178 -13.25 -26.07 8.92
CA LEU A 178 -11.82 -25.91 8.64
C LEU A 178 -11.60 -24.64 7.80
N ILE A 179 -10.70 -23.77 8.24
CA ILE A 179 -10.29 -22.58 7.49
C ILE A 179 -8.90 -22.82 6.90
N VAL A 180 -8.80 -22.66 5.59
CA VAL A 180 -7.57 -22.83 4.82
C VAL A 180 -7.24 -21.53 4.09
N HIS A 181 -5.96 -21.19 4.04
CA HIS A 181 -5.41 -20.13 3.23
C HIS A 181 -4.52 -20.72 2.14
N GLU A 182 -4.88 -20.51 0.87
CA GLU A 182 -4.09 -20.92 -0.28
C GLU A 182 -3.09 -19.82 -0.66
N GLY A 183 -1.81 -20.18 -0.66
CA GLY A 183 -0.69 -19.32 -1.03
C GLY A 183 -0.04 -18.60 0.16
N PRO A 184 0.86 -17.63 -0.12
CA PRO A 184 1.61 -16.93 0.92
C PRO A 184 0.70 -16.13 1.88
N LEU A 185 0.65 -16.53 3.15
CA LEU A 185 -0.24 -15.94 4.16
C LEU A 185 0.05 -14.45 4.41
N GLU A 186 1.26 -13.95 4.19
CA GLU A 186 1.57 -12.53 4.36
C GLU A 186 0.81 -11.62 3.39
N ASN A 187 0.30 -12.16 2.28
CA ASN A 187 -0.62 -11.45 1.41
C ASN A 187 -2.01 -11.32 2.02
N SER A 188 -2.32 -12.03 3.10
CA SER A 188 -3.57 -12.00 3.86
C SER A 188 -3.29 -11.90 5.37
N GLY A 189 -2.24 -11.19 5.78
CA GLY A 189 -1.69 -11.28 7.14
C GLY A 189 -2.65 -10.95 8.29
N ALA A 190 -3.75 -10.24 8.02
CA ALA A 190 -4.80 -9.93 9.00
C ALA A 190 -6.01 -10.90 8.94
N LEU A 191 -5.92 -12.00 8.20
CA LEU A 191 -7.03 -12.94 8.02
C LEU A 191 -7.50 -13.49 9.36
N GLU A 192 -6.58 -14.04 10.16
CA GLU A 192 -6.89 -14.65 11.45
C GLU A 192 -7.46 -13.63 12.44
N TRP A 193 -7.01 -12.38 12.35
CA TRP A 193 -7.53 -11.28 13.17
C TRP A 193 -9.00 -10.97 12.83
N TYR A 194 -9.34 -10.85 11.55
CA TYR A 194 -10.71 -10.51 11.14
C TYR A 194 -11.68 -11.70 11.18
N SER A 195 -11.19 -12.91 10.95
CA SER A 195 -12.01 -14.12 11.03
C SER A 195 -12.18 -14.61 12.47
N GLY A 196 -11.25 -14.26 13.38
CA GLY A 196 -11.14 -14.85 14.71
C GLY A 196 -10.72 -16.32 14.67
N ARG A 197 -10.21 -16.80 13.55
CA ARG A 197 -9.96 -18.22 13.28
C ARG A 197 -8.56 -18.42 12.73
N ARG A 198 -7.84 -19.38 13.30
CA ARG A 198 -6.53 -19.81 12.80
C ARG A 198 -6.71 -20.54 11.48
N ALA A 199 -5.97 -20.11 10.46
CA ALA A 199 -6.02 -20.74 9.15
C ALA A 199 -4.88 -21.74 9.03
N VAL A 200 -5.18 -22.87 8.39
CA VAL A 200 -4.14 -23.76 7.87
C VAL A 200 -3.66 -23.18 6.54
N ILE A 201 -2.36 -23.21 6.28
CA ILE A 201 -1.74 -22.62 5.10
C ILE A 201 -1.38 -23.73 4.12
N VAL A 202 -1.83 -23.60 2.87
CA VAL A 202 -1.48 -24.52 1.78
C VAL A 202 -0.65 -23.76 0.76
N ASP A 203 0.42 -24.40 0.29
CA ASP A 203 1.41 -23.78 -0.63
C ASP A 203 2.00 -22.44 -0.13
N GLY A 204 2.12 -22.29 1.20
CA GLY A 204 2.74 -21.13 1.85
C GLY A 204 4.27 -21.17 1.90
N ARG A 205 4.90 -22.23 1.39
CA ARG A 205 6.36 -22.46 1.47
C ARG A 205 7.19 -21.64 0.49
N ARG A 206 6.57 -20.78 -0.31
CA ARG A 206 7.24 -20.05 -1.41
C ARG A 206 7.70 -18.64 -1.03
N SER A 207 7.46 -18.18 0.20
CA SER A 207 7.68 -16.79 0.57
C SER A 207 8.17 -16.62 2.01
N VAL A 208 7.81 -15.51 2.69
CA VAL A 208 8.41 -15.09 3.96
C VAL A 208 8.33 -16.17 5.05
N LEU A 209 7.28 -16.99 5.03
CA LEU A 209 7.08 -18.08 5.99
C LEU A 209 7.76 -19.41 5.60
N ALA A 210 8.42 -19.48 4.44
CA ALA A 210 9.05 -20.69 3.93
C ALA A 210 9.99 -21.35 4.94
N PHE A 211 10.86 -20.54 5.57
CA PHE A 211 11.82 -21.05 6.55
C PHE A 211 11.16 -21.68 7.76
N GLY A 212 10.08 -21.08 8.28
CA GLY A 212 9.31 -21.62 9.39
C GLY A 212 8.50 -22.86 9.00
N ALA A 213 7.98 -22.89 7.77
CA ALA A 213 7.15 -23.97 7.25
C ALA A 213 7.91 -25.30 7.03
N LEU A 214 9.24 -25.27 6.96
CA LEU A 214 10.08 -26.47 6.84
C LEU A 214 10.30 -27.20 8.18
N ARG A 215 9.90 -26.58 9.30
CA ARG A 215 10.08 -27.16 10.63
C ARG A 215 9.08 -28.29 10.88
N PRO A 216 9.46 -29.40 11.55
CA PRO A 216 8.54 -30.50 11.84
C PRO A 216 7.27 -30.06 12.59
N GLU A 217 7.40 -29.08 13.48
CA GLU A 217 6.30 -28.52 14.29
C GLU A 217 5.29 -27.74 13.43
N ALA A 218 5.68 -27.35 12.21
CA ALA A 218 4.83 -26.59 11.30
C ALA A 218 3.87 -27.47 10.49
N ARG A 219 3.99 -28.79 10.54
CA ARG A 219 3.20 -29.75 9.73
C ARG A 219 1.69 -29.66 9.92
N ASP A 220 1.25 -29.24 11.11
CA ASP A 220 -0.19 -29.05 11.38
C ASP A 220 -0.73 -27.72 10.88
N ALA A 221 0.14 -26.72 10.73
CA ALA A 221 -0.21 -25.39 10.22
C ALA A 221 0.04 -25.24 8.71
N PHE A 222 0.97 -26.01 8.13
CA PHE A 222 1.33 -25.97 6.72
C PHE A 222 1.05 -27.31 6.06
N TRP A 223 0.04 -27.33 5.21
CA TRP A 223 -0.42 -28.54 4.54
C TRP A 223 0.08 -28.62 3.11
N GLU A 224 0.27 -29.86 2.67
CA GLU A 224 0.40 -30.21 1.27
C GLU A 224 -0.96 -30.16 0.56
N GLU A 225 -0.93 -30.00 -0.76
CA GLU A 225 -2.12 -30.02 -1.60
C GLU A 225 -2.94 -31.32 -1.42
N ALA A 226 -2.26 -32.47 -1.31
CA ALA A 226 -2.93 -33.75 -1.12
C ALA A 226 -3.81 -33.74 0.14
N ARG A 227 -3.27 -33.25 1.27
CA ARG A 227 -3.99 -33.16 2.53
C ARG A 227 -5.20 -32.21 2.45
N LEU A 228 -5.09 -31.13 1.68
CA LEU A 228 -6.23 -30.27 1.39
C LEU A 228 -7.32 -31.00 0.60
N ARG A 229 -6.96 -31.74 -0.46
CA ARG A 229 -7.94 -32.50 -1.26
C ARG A 229 -8.66 -33.56 -0.43
N ASP A 230 -7.93 -34.26 0.42
CA ASP A 230 -8.51 -35.27 1.31
C ASP A 230 -9.50 -34.62 2.29
N ALA A 231 -9.13 -33.48 2.90
CA ALA A 231 -10.02 -32.73 3.78
C ALA A 231 -11.24 -32.16 3.05
N TRP A 232 -11.07 -31.73 1.79
CA TRP A 232 -12.13 -31.14 0.96
C TRP A 232 -13.21 -32.16 0.60
N GLN A 233 -12.82 -33.39 0.31
CA GLN A 233 -13.72 -34.51 0.00
C GLN A 233 -14.27 -35.19 1.26
N GLY A 234 -13.72 -34.88 2.44
CA GLY A 234 -14.19 -35.39 3.71
C GLY A 234 -15.56 -34.85 4.11
N SER A 235 -16.04 -35.28 5.28
CA SER A 235 -17.33 -34.87 5.84
C SER A 235 -17.32 -33.50 6.52
N ARG A 236 -16.18 -32.80 6.50
CA ARG A 236 -15.99 -31.52 7.19
C ARG A 236 -16.16 -30.39 6.18
N ARG A 237 -16.86 -29.35 6.59
CA ARG A 237 -16.92 -28.10 5.82
C ARG A 237 -15.56 -27.42 5.81
N VAL A 238 -15.08 -27.11 4.61
CA VAL A 238 -13.79 -26.47 4.35
C VAL A 238 -14.02 -25.14 3.65
N TRP A 239 -13.50 -24.07 4.26
CA TRP A 239 -13.42 -22.75 3.65
C TRP A 239 -12.00 -22.49 3.19
N VAL A 240 -11.84 -21.98 1.96
CA VAL A 240 -10.52 -21.64 1.42
C VAL A 240 -10.50 -20.18 1.01
N VAL A 241 -9.59 -19.41 1.61
CA VAL A 241 -9.23 -18.07 1.14
C VAL A 241 -8.03 -18.21 0.20
N SER A 242 -8.24 -17.94 -1.07
CA SER A 242 -7.18 -17.99 -2.07
C SER A 242 -6.70 -16.62 -2.48
N VAL A 243 -5.38 -16.45 -2.55
CA VAL A 243 -4.74 -15.28 -3.17
C VAL A 243 -4.54 -15.45 -4.68
N ARG A 244 -5.00 -16.58 -5.25
CA ARG A 244 -4.89 -16.89 -6.67
C ARG A 244 -6.22 -16.70 -7.36
N SER A 245 -6.16 -16.23 -8.60
CA SER A 245 -7.34 -16.11 -9.45
C SER A 245 -8.06 -17.46 -9.58
N PRO A 246 -9.38 -17.47 -9.81
CA PRO A 246 -10.18 -18.71 -9.83
C PRO A 246 -9.60 -19.78 -10.74
N GLU A 247 -9.04 -19.38 -11.88
CA GLU A 247 -8.46 -20.28 -12.89
C GLU A 247 -7.19 -20.98 -12.40
N ARG A 248 -6.58 -20.49 -11.31
CA ARG A 248 -5.32 -20.99 -10.74
C ARG A 248 -5.47 -21.48 -9.30
N SER A 249 -6.65 -21.40 -8.73
CA SER A 249 -6.89 -21.91 -7.39
C SER A 249 -6.93 -23.43 -7.41
N MET A 250 -6.25 -24.03 -6.43
CA MET A 250 -6.19 -25.49 -6.24
C MET A 250 -7.57 -26.11 -5.97
N VAL A 251 -8.55 -25.30 -5.53
CA VAL A 251 -9.90 -25.79 -5.21
C VAL A 251 -10.94 -25.51 -6.28
N ALA A 252 -10.66 -24.67 -7.28
CA ALA A 252 -11.64 -24.29 -8.28
C ALA A 252 -12.15 -25.47 -9.12
N GLY A 253 -11.30 -26.48 -9.34
CA GLY A 253 -11.66 -27.72 -10.04
C GLY A 253 -12.15 -28.86 -9.15
N LEU A 254 -12.25 -28.66 -7.83
CA LEU A 254 -12.67 -29.71 -6.92
C LEU A 254 -14.20 -29.86 -6.90
N PRO A 255 -14.72 -31.08 -6.71
CA PRO A 255 -16.16 -31.30 -6.59
C PRO A 255 -16.77 -30.45 -5.47
N GLY A 256 -17.94 -29.87 -5.74
CA GLY A 256 -18.67 -29.06 -4.76
C GLY A 256 -18.11 -27.66 -4.52
N ALA A 257 -17.05 -27.24 -5.22
CA ALA A 257 -16.47 -25.91 -5.05
C ALA A 257 -17.41 -24.78 -5.45
N ARG A 258 -17.64 -23.88 -4.50
CA ARG A 258 -18.49 -22.70 -4.67
C ARG A 258 -17.74 -21.46 -4.27
N LEU A 259 -17.69 -20.48 -5.18
CA LEU A 259 -17.16 -19.16 -4.89
C LEU A 259 -18.23 -18.34 -4.14
N VAL A 260 -17.95 -17.96 -2.90
CA VAL A 260 -18.89 -17.26 -2.02
C VAL A 260 -18.69 -15.75 -2.07
N ALA A 261 -17.43 -15.30 -2.15
CA ALA A 261 -17.09 -13.89 -2.19
C ALA A 261 -15.74 -13.68 -2.89
N ALA A 262 -15.57 -12.49 -3.46
CA ALA A 262 -14.29 -12.02 -3.97
C ALA A 262 -14.05 -10.59 -3.46
N SER A 263 -12.89 -10.34 -2.86
CA SER A 263 -12.54 -9.01 -2.36
C SER A 263 -11.05 -8.85 -2.18
N GLY A 264 -10.55 -7.64 -2.43
CA GLY A 264 -9.14 -7.28 -2.28
C GLY A 264 -8.18 -8.16 -3.10
N GLY A 265 -8.62 -8.69 -4.25
CA GLY A 265 -7.82 -9.63 -5.05
C GLY A 265 -7.66 -11.03 -4.43
N ARG A 266 -8.60 -11.45 -3.58
CA ARG A 266 -8.72 -12.81 -3.06
C ARG A 266 -10.11 -13.37 -3.27
N TRP A 267 -10.22 -14.68 -3.19
CA TRP A 267 -11.42 -15.46 -3.45
C TRP A 267 -11.71 -16.38 -2.28
N LEU A 268 -12.97 -16.38 -1.84
CA LEU A 268 -13.45 -17.23 -0.76
C LEU A 268 -14.26 -18.39 -1.33
N TRP A 269 -13.78 -19.60 -1.13
CA TRP A 269 -14.39 -20.84 -1.58
C TRP A 269 -14.93 -21.65 -0.42
N VAL A 270 -15.94 -22.48 -0.71
CA VAL A 270 -16.49 -23.48 0.23
C VAL A 270 -16.84 -24.77 -0.53
N ASN A 271 -16.73 -25.92 0.15
CA ASN A 271 -17.08 -27.25 -0.39
C ASN A 271 -18.55 -27.64 -0.17
N GLU A 272 -19.24 -26.98 0.75
CA GLU A 272 -20.63 -27.23 1.13
C GLU A 272 -21.50 -25.97 1.02
N PRO A 273 -22.84 -26.09 0.99
CA PRO A 273 -23.71 -24.92 1.07
C PRO A 273 -23.41 -24.09 2.34
N PRO A 274 -23.18 -22.78 2.21
CA PRO A 274 -22.87 -21.90 3.34
C PRO A 274 -24.00 -21.86 4.36
#